data_AF-A0A258NW79-F1
#
_entry.id   AF-A0A258NW79-F1
#
_cell.length_a   1.000
_cell.length_b   1.000
_cell.length_c   1.000
_cell.angle_alpha   90.00
_cell.angle_beta   90.00
_cell.angle_gamma   90.00
#
_symmetry.space_group_name_H-M   'P 1'
#
loop_
_entity.id
_entity.type
_entity.pdbx_description
1 polymer ?
#
loop_
_entity_poly.entity_id
_entity_poly.type
_entity_poly.pdbx_seq_one_letter_code
_entity_poly.pdbx_strand_id
1 'polypeptide(L)' 'MKTAEAAYADHQAAAKALLARLARAVDEHAGKAKAHQTNWGYVGDLDGLCGQLIQGLGMLDALTEAERQIHRF' A
#
# COMPACT_ATOMS: atom_id res chain seq x y z
N MET A 1 -3.83 13.90 -29.72
CA MET A 1 -4.87 13.77 -28.68
C MET A 1 -4.64 12.46 -27.95
N LYS A 2 -4.48 12.45 -26.62
CA LYS A 2 -4.29 11.23 -25.85
C LYS A 2 -5.67 10.60 -25.59
N THR A 3 -5.82 9.30 -25.84
CA THR A 3 -7.08 8.58 -25.54
C THR A 3 -7.20 8.31 -24.05
N ALA A 4 -8.43 8.09 -23.57
CA ALA A 4 -8.66 7.67 -22.19
C ALA A 4 -7.92 6.36 -21.86
N GLU A 5 -7.86 5.43 -22.82
CA GLU A 5 -7.12 4.17 -22.70
C GLU A 5 -5.62 4.39 -22.47
N ALA A 6 -4.98 5.24 -23.29
CA ALA A 6 -3.57 5.55 -23.11
C ALA A 6 -3.29 6.28 -21.78
N ALA A 7 -4.20 7.16 -21.34
CA ALA A 7 -4.09 7.79 -20.04
C ALA A 7 -4.22 6.77 -18.90
N TYR A 8 -5.18 5.84 -18.98
CA TYR A 8 -5.36 4.77 -18.01
C TYR A 8 -4.11 3.87 -17.93
N ALA A 9 -3.56 3.44 -19.06
CA ALA A 9 -2.37 2.59 -19.11
C ALA A 9 -1.16 3.26 -18.41
N ASP A 10 -0.96 4.55 -18.63
CA ASP A 10 0.11 5.31 -17.97
C ASP A 10 -0.10 5.41 -16.45
N HIS A 11 -1.32 5.69 -16.01
CA HIS A 11 -1.65 5.74 -14.59
C HIS A 11 -1.54 4.36 -13.93
N GLN A 12 -1.94 3.29 -14.63
CA GLN A 12 -1.78 1.92 -14.16
C GLN A 12 -0.29 1.56 -14.01
N ALA A 13 0.55 1.93 -14.98
CA ALA A 13 1.99 1.70 -14.91
C ALA A 13 2.62 2.47 -13.74
N ALA A 14 2.24 3.73 -13.55
CA ALA A 14 2.71 4.54 -12.42
C ALA A 14 2.29 3.95 -11.07
N ALA A 15 1.04 3.50 -10.93
CA ALA A 15 0.54 2.85 -9.72
C ALA A 15 1.33 1.56 -9.41
N LYS A 16 1.57 0.71 -10.41
CA LYS A 16 2.37 -0.52 -10.26
C LYS A 16 3.82 -0.22 -9.84
N ALA A 17 4.43 0.82 -10.41
CA ALA A 17 5.78 1.23 -10.04
C ALA A 17 5.86 1.72 -8.58
N LEU A 18 4.86 2.49 -8.13
CA LEU A 18 4.77 2.93 -6.74
C LEU A 18 4.59 1.74 -5.77
N LEU A 19 3.72 0.79 -6.10
CA LEU A 19 3.52 -0.41 -5.29
C LEU A 19 4.81 -1.24 -5.19
N ALA A 20 5.55 -1.41 -6.28
CA ALA A 20 6.83 -2.11 -6.27
C ALA A 20 7.88 -1.39 -5.40
N ARG A 21 7.94 -0.05 -5.48
CA ARG A 21 8.81 0.74 -4.62
C ARG A 21 8.42 0.64 -3.15
N LEU A 22 7.12 0.62 -2.86
CA LEU A 22 6.60 0.49 -1.51
C LEU A 22 6.96 -0.86 -0.91
N ALA A 23 6.80 -1.95 -1.66
CA ALA A 23 7.19 -3.30 -1.23
C ALA A 23 8.67 -3.34 -0.81
N ARG A 24 9.57 -2.77 -1.64
CA ARG A 24 11.00 -2.67 -1.29
C ARG A 24 11.22 -1.84 -0.01
N ALA A 25 10.52 -0.72 0.13
CA ALA A 25 10.66 0.12 1.32
C ALA A 25 10.20 -0.60 2.60
N VAL A 26 9.17 -1.44 2.53
CA VAL A 26 8.72 -2.29 3.64
C VAL A 26 9.80 -3.31 4.02
N ASP A 27 10.44 -3.95 3.05
CA ASP A 27 11.54 -4.90 3.32
C ASP A 27 12.73 -4.20 3.99
N GLU A 28 13.12 -3.03 3.49
CA GLU A 28 14.19 -2.21 4.10
C GLU A 28 13.82 -1.75 5.51
N HIS A 29 12.55 -1.37 5.72
CA HIS A 29 12.03 -0.97 7.01
C HIS A 29 12.06 -2.12 8.01
N ALA A 30 11.69 -3.34 7.60
CA ALA A 30 11.80 -4.54 8.43
C ALA A 30 13.27 -4.84 8.82
N GLY A 31 14.21 -4.61 7.90
CA GLY A 31 15.64 -4.71 8.19
C GLY A 31 16.09 -3.73 9.29
N LYS A 32 15.60 -2.49 9.25
CA LYS A 32 15.88 -1.48 10.30
C LYS A 32 15.19 -1.81 11.62
N ALA A 33 13.93 -2.27 11.58
CA ALA A 33 13.18 -2.66 12.77
C ALA A 33 13.90 -3.77 13.56
N LYS A 34 14.51 -4.75 12.87
CA LYS A 34 15.31 -5.81 13.51
C LYS A 34 16.50 -5.28 14.34
N ALA A 35 17.07 -4.14 13.95
CA ALA A 35 18.15 -3.48 14.69
C ALA A 35 17.63 -2.66 15.91
N HIS A 36 16.32 -2.43 16.00
CA HIS A 36 15.67 -1.59 17.02
C HIS A 36 14.47 -2.30 17.67
N GLN A 37 14.71 -3.48 18.26
CA GLN A 37 13.66 -4.42 18.69
C GLN A 37 12.66 -3.89 19.74
N THR A 38 13.04 -2.84 20.49
CA THR A 38 12.16 -2.22 21.50
C THR A 38 11.46 -0.95 21.01
N ASN A 39 11.73 -0.51 19.77
CA ASN A 39 11.11 0.66 19.20
C ASN A 39 9.76 0.31 18.55
N TRP A 40 8.69 0.53 19.31
CA TRP A 40 7.30 0.35 18.85
C TRP A 40 6.88 1.28 17.71
N GLY A 41 7.64 2.34 17.44
CA GLY A 41 7.39 3.24 16.31
C GLY A 41 7.35 2.50 14.97
N TYR A 42 8.20 1.47 14.78
CA TYR A 42 8.20 0.65 13.57
C TYR A 42 6.88 -0.12 13.36
N VAL A 43 6.18 -0.51 14.44
CA VAL A 43 4.86 -1.15 14.35
C VAL A 43 3.82 -0.11 13.92
N GLY A 44 3.83 1.07 14.55
CA GLY A 44 2.92 2.16 14.20
C GLY A 44 3.09 2.66 12.76
N ASP A 45 4.33 2.70 12.26
CA ASP A 45 4.63 3.04 10.86
C ASP A 45 3.99 2.04 9.88
N LEU A 46 4.07 0.74 10.19
CA LEU A 46 3.42 -0.31 9.39
C LEU A 46 1.90 -0.26 9.48
N ASP A 47 1.32 -0.05 10.66
CA ASP A 47 -0.13 0.08 10.84
C ASP A 47 -0.68 1.26 10.02
N GLY A 48 0.00 2.41 10.06
CA GLY A 48 -0.34 3.57 9.26
C GLY A 48 -0.28 3.29 7.76
N LEU A 49 0.76 2.58 7.29
CA LEU A 49 0.88 2.19 5.90
C LEU A 49 -0.25 1.23 5.47
N CYS A 50 -0.55 0.21 6.26
CA CYS A 50 -1.63 -0.73 5.99
C CYS A 50 -2.97 0.00 5.84
N GLY A 51 -3.27 0.97 6.70
CA GLY A 51 -4.47 1.79 6.58
C GLY A 51 -4.59 2.54 5.24
N GLN A 52 -3.49 3.13 4.76
CA GLN A 52 -3.46 3.81 3.46
C GLN A 52 -3.64 2.85 2.28
N LEU A 53 -3.03 1.66 2.36
CA LEU A 53 -3.19 0.63 1.33
C LEU A 53 -4.63 0.10 1.26
N ILE A 54 -5.26 -0.13 2.41
CA ILE A 54 -6.66 -0.55 2.48
C ILE A 54 -7.57 0.51 1.85
N GLN A 55 -7.36 1.79 2.14
CA GLN A 55 -8.09 2.87 1.48
C GLN A 55 -7.90 2.84 -0.04
N GLY A 56 -6.67 2.67 -0.52
CA GLY A 56 -6.39 2.52 -1.95
C GLY A 56 -7.07 1.31 -2.59
N LEU A 57 -7.10 0.16 -1.90
CA LEU A 57 -7.83 -1.03 -2.34
C LEU A 57 -9.34 -0.78 -2.39
N GLY A 58 -9.90 -0.10 -1.40
CA GLY A 58 -11.31 0.30 -1.38
C GLY A 58 -11.71 1.20 -2.55
N MET A 59 -10.83 2.14 -2.95
CA MET A 59 -11.07 2.98 -4.14
C MET A 59 -11.12 2.19 -5.45
N LEU A 60 -10.43 1.05 -5.51
CA LEU A 60 -10.42 0.14 -6.65
C LEU A 60 -11.42 -1.01 -6.50
N ASP A 61 -12.23 -1.00 -5.43
CA ASP A 61 -13.13 -2.08 -5.02
C ASP A 61 -12.45 -3.46 -4.96
N ALA A 62 -11.16 -3.47 -4.62
CA ALA A 62 -10.30 -4.65 -4.66
C ALA A 62 -10.23 -5.41 -3.32
N LEU A 63 -10.94 -4.95 -2.28
CA LEU A 63 -11.04 -5.63 -0.99
C LEU A 63 -11.96 -6.85 -1.08
N THR A 64 -11.57 -7.94 -0.43
CA THR A 64 -12.47 -9.08 -0.21
C THR A 64 -13.57 -8.74 0.78
N GLU A 65 -14.67 -9.49 0.77
CA GLU A 65 -15.78 -9.33 1.74
C GLU A 65 -15.29 -9.43 3.20
N ALA A 66 -14.37 -10.37 3.48
CA ALA A 66 -13.82 -10.55 4.82
C ALA A 66 -13.02 -9.32 5.29
N GLU A 67 -12.22 -8.72 4.41
CA GLU A 67 -11.45 -7.51 4.72
C GLU A 67 -12.37 -6.30 4.95
N ARG A 68 -13.45 -6.15 4.17
CA ARG A 68 -14.45 -5.08 4.39
C ARG A 68 -15.08 -5.18 5.78
N GLN A 69 -15.44 -6.39 6.20
CA GLN A 69 -16.04 -6.64 7.52
C GLN A 69 -15.09 -6.31 8.68
N ILE A 70 -13.80 -6.64 8.55
CA ILE A 70 -12.78 -6.31 9.55
C ILE A 70 -12.60 -4.79 9.68
N HIS A 71 -12.66 -4.05 8.57
CA HIS A 71 -12.31 -2.64 8.53
C HIS A 71 -13.50 -1.65 8.53
N ARG A 72 -14.75 -2.14 8.57
CA ARG A 72 -15.99 -1.34 8.66
C ARG A 72 -16.14 -0.26 7.55
N PHE A 73 -15.85 -0.63 6.31
CA PHE A 73 -16.13 0.19 5.12
C PHE A 73 -17.56 -0.03 4.60
#